data_AF-E1REK9-F1
#
_entry.id   AF-E1REK9-F1
#
_cell.length_a   1.000
_cell.length_b   1.000
_cell.length_c   1.000
_cell.angle_alpha   90.00
_cell.angle_beta   90.00
_cell.angle_gamma   90.00
#
_symmetry.space_group_name_H-M   'P 1'
#
loop_
_entity.id
_entity.type
_entity.pdbx_description
1 polymer ?
#
loop_
_entity_poly.entity_id
_entity_poly.type
_entity_poly.pdbx_seq_one_letter_code
_entity_poly.pdbx_strand_id
1 'polypeptide(L)' 'MWVLVRKPDGTEKELDLPEDSYIEIGDILEDGSVVLEIRYTDEDDDLTEMGYFSDERDEDFL' A
#
# COMPACT_ATOMS: atom_id res chain seq x y z
N MET A 1 -7.10 6.98 7.59
CA MET A 1 -6.49 6.29 6.43
C MET A 1 -5.63 5.16 6.95
N TRP A 2 -5.73 3.97 6.36
CA TRP A 2 -4.97 2.81 6.81
C TRP A 2 -3.88 2.42 5.82
N VAL A 3 -2.70 2.06 6.32
CA VAL A 3 -1.58 1.65 5.46
C VAL A 3 -0.92 0.38 5.97
N LEU A 4 -0.60 -0.52 5.05
CA LEU A 4 0.22 -1.70 5.33
C LEU A 4 1.67 -1.34 5.05
N VAL A 5 2.54 -1.57 6.02
CA VAL A 5 3.97 -1.33 5.90
C VAL A 5 4.77 -2.57 6.22
N ARG A 6 5.94 -2.71 5.59
CA ARG A 6 6.93 -3.72 5.93
C ARG A 6 8.12 -3.09 6.62
N LYS A 7 8.40 -3.55 7.83
CA LYS A 7 9.52 -3.11 8.63
C LYS A 7 10.87 -3.63 8.10
N PRO A 8 11.99 -3.03 8.52
CA PRO A 8 13.33 -3.50 8.17
C PRO A 8 13.62 -4.95 8.63
N ASP A 9 12.97 -5.41 9.70
CA ASP A 9 13.09 -6.79 10.18
C ASP A 9 12.26 -7.80 9.35
N GLY A 10 11.56 -7.32 8.33
CA GLY A 10 10.73 -8.10 7.43
C GLY A 10 9.31 -8.35 7.92
N THR A 11 8.93 -7.86 9.11
CA THR A 11 7.56 -7.99 9.61
C THR A 11 6.63 -6.96 8.97
N GLU A 12 5.40 -7.37 8.73
CA GLU A 12 4.36 -6.48 8.23
C GLU A 12 3.55 -5.92 9.40
N LYS A 13 3.23 -4.63 9.30
CA LYS A 13 2.45 -3.92 10.29
C LYS A 13 1.49 -2.96 9.60
N GLU A 14 0.38 -2.83 10.26
CA GLU A 14 -0.81 -2.15 9.85
C GLU A 14 -0.89 -0.85 10.68
N LEU A 15 -0.96 0.32 10.02
CA LEU A 15 -0.83 1.65 10.62
C LEU A 15 -1.97 2.58 10.21
N ASP A 16 -2.57 3.25 11.21
CA ASP A 16 -3.56 4.29 10.97
C ASP A 16 -2.86 5.63 10.91
N LEU A 17 -3.05 6.34 9.80
CA LEU A 17 -2.46 7.63 9.51
C LEU A 17 -3.56 8.69 9.35
N PRO A 18 -3.27 9.94 9.74
CA PRO A 18 -4.19 11.05 9.52
C PRO A 18 -4.38 11.30 8.03
N GLU A 19 -5.56 11.75 7.66
CA GLU A 19 -6.03 11.91 6.28
C GLU A 19 -5.23 12.95 5.48
N ASP A 20 -4.61 13.92 6.17
CA ASP A 20 -3.69 14.91 5.59
C ASP A 20 -2.26 14.38 5.33
N SER A 21 -2.02 13.07 5.48
CA SER A 21 -0.70 12.49 5.22
C SER A 21 -0.47 12.26 3.73
N TYR A 22 0.56 12.89 3.17
CA TYR A 22 1.02 12.62 1.81
C TYR A 22 1.97 11.42 1.83
N ILE A 23 1.45 10.23 1.48
CA ILE A 23 2.25 9.00 1.38
C ILE A 23 1.86 8.25 0.11
N GLU A 24 2.82 7.58 -0.52
CA GLU A 24 2.60 6.73 -1.69
C GLU A 24 3.12 5.29 -1.47
N ILE A 25 2.61 4.32 -2.23
CA ILE A 25 3.12 2.94 -2.17
C ILE A 25 4.59 2.93 -2.62
N GLY A 26 5.45 2.32 -1.82
CA GLY A 26 6.90 2.30 -2.01
C GLY A 26 7.66 3.36 -1.20
N ASP A 27 6.97 4.30 -0.56
CA ASP A 27 7.63 5.26 0.34
C ASP A 27 8.30 4.57 1.52
N ILE A 28 9.39 5.17 1.99
CA ILE A 28 10.13 4.75 3.19
C ILE A 28 9.80 5.71 4.33
N LEU A 29 9.16 5.21 5.37
CA LEU A 29 8.83 5.96 6.58
C LEU A 29 10.08 6.27 7.41
N GLU A 30 9.94 7.17 8.38
CA GLU A 30 11.06 7.58 9.26
C GLU A 30 11.70 6.41 10.02
N ASP A 31 10.96 5.35 10.32
CA ASP A 31 11.48 4.14 10.98
C ASP A 31 12.15 3.14 10.03
N GLY A 32 12.18 3.46 8.72
CA GLY A 32 12.70 2.59 7.67
C GLY A 32 11.69 1.57 7.14
N SER A 33 10.44 1.64 7.57
CA SER A 33 9.36 0.80 7.03
C SER A 33 8.99 1.23 5.62
N VAL A 34 8.63 0.27 4.75
CA VAL A 34 8.21 0.52 3.37
C VAL A 34 6.70 0.39 3.26
N VAL A 35 6.03 1.36 2.61
CA VAL A 35 4.59 1.32 2.35
C VAL A 35 4.30 0.29 1.25
N LEU A 36 3.43 -0.68 1.55
CA LEU A 36 3.02 -1.73 0.63
C LEU A 36 1.62 -1.48 0.04
N GLU A 37 0.71 -0.95 0.85
CA GLU A 37 -0.68 -0.73 0.49
C GLU A 37 -1.24 0.47 1.25
N ILE A 38 -2.13 1.23 0.60
CA ILE A 38 -2.87 2.36 1.18
C ILE A 38 -4.35 2.09 0.96
N ARG A 39 -5.12 2.06 2.06
CA ARG A 39 -6.58 1.98 2.03
C ARG A 39 -7.17 3.25 2.60
N TYR A 40 -7.86 3.98 1.75
CA TYR A 40 -8.68 5.11 2.18
C TYR A 40 -9.90 4.54 2.90
N THR A 41 -10.05 4.92 4.18
CA THR A 41 -11.27 4.64 4.95
C THR A 41 -12.34 5.57 4.42
N ASP A 42 -13.06 5.08 3.42
CA ASP A 42 -14.07 5.81 2.69
C ASP A 42 -15.36 5.92 3.52
N GLU A 43 -15.75 7.15 3.89
CA GLU A 43 -17.16 7.52 4.10
C GLU A 43 -17.74 8.22 2.85
N ASP A 44 -16.99 8.37 1.75
CA ASP A 44 -17.42 9.09 0.54
C ASP A 44 -16.92 8.41 -0.76
N ASP A 45 -17.78 7.48 -1.20
CA ASP A 45 -17.73 6.55 -2.33
C ASP A 45 -17.27 7.19 -3.66
N ASP A 46 -15.98 7.47 -3.89
CA ASP A 46 -15.48 7.82 -5.26
C ASP A 46 -13.94 7.84 -5.45
N LEU A 47 -13.12 7.09 -4.69
CA LEU A 47 -11.67 7.03 -4.96
C LEU A 47 -11.22 5.71 -5.59
N THR A 48 -11.37 5.70 -6.91
CA THR A 48 -10.70 4.89 -7.95
C THR A 48 -9.75 3.81 -7.42
N GLU A 49 -10.24 2.57 -7.46
CA GLU A 49 -9.45 1.33 -7.37
C GLU A 49 -8.29 1.39 -8.38
N MET A 50 -7.10 1.79 -7.94
CA MET A 50 -5.86 1.57 -8.69
C MET A 50 -5.56 0.08 -8.59
N GLY A 51 -6.21 -0.69 -9.46
CA GLY A 51 -5.98 -2.11 -9.61
C GLY A 51 -4.50 -2.36 -9.76
N TYR A 52 -3.93 -3.09 -8.81
CA TYR A 52 -2.67 -3.78 -8.98
C TYR A 52 -2.82 -4.65 -10.23
N PHE A 53 -2.29 -4.19 -11.37
CA PHE A 53 -1.89 -5.11 -12.42
C PHE A 53 -0.74 -5.91 -11.83
N SER A 54 -1.07 -7.02 -11.17
CA SER A 54 -0.17 -8.15 -11.14
C SER A 54 0.18 -8.43 -12.61
N ASP A 55 1.43 -8.23 -12.99
CA ASP A 55 2.00 -8.78 -14.22
C ASP A 55 1.99 -10.31 -14.06
N GLU A 56 0.79 -10.91 -14.06
CA GLU A 56 0.59 -12.32 -14.36
C GLU A 56 0.69 -12.43 -15.88
N ARG A 57 1.90 -12.21 -16.42
CA ARG A 57 2.28 -12.92 -17.64
C ARG A 57 2.71 -14.30 -17.22
N ASP A 58 1.70 -15.13 -17.00
CA ASP A 58 1.76 -16.57 -17.10
C ASP A 58 2.68 -16.96 -18.26
N GLU A 59 3.82 -17.54 -17.91
CA GLU A 59 4.54 -18.42 -18.78
C GLU A 59 3.66 -19.67 -19.01
N ASP A 60 3.00 -19.81 -20.17
CA ASP A 60 2.64 -21.14 -20.69
C ASP A 60 2.58 -21.20 -22.24
N PHE A 61 3.63 -21.82 -22.79
CA PHE A 61 3.71 -22.75 -23.93
C PHE A 61 2.67 -22.74 -25.09
N LEU A 62 3.18 -22.57 -26.32
CA LEU A 62 3.07 -23.57 -27.40
C LEU A 62 4.26 -23.50 -28.38
#